data_AF-A0A6A1V719-F1
#
_entry.id   AF-A0A6A1V719-F1
#
_cell.length_a   1.000
_cell.length_b   1.000
_cell.length_c   1.000
_cell.angle_alpha   90.00
_cell.angle_beta   90.00
_cell.angle_gamma   90.00
#
_symmetry.space_group_name_H-M   'P 1'
#
loop_
_entity.id
_entity.type
_entity.pdbx_description
1 polymer ?
#
loop_
_entity_poly.entity_id
_entity_poly.type
_entity_poly.pdbx_seq_one_letter_code
_entity_poly.pdbx_strand_id
1 'polypeptide(L)'
;MGQHDGSLCSRERIASEGKSVRMTEWMAGFYANSRIADCNLVHSTGSYGENLAKGTGSFSGKAAVNLWVAEKPNYVYSSNSCVGGECLHYTQVVWRNSARLGCSRVLCNNGWWFVTCNYNPPGNYEGQRPY
;
A
#
# COMPACT_ATOMS: atom_id res chain seq x y z
N MET A 1 6.78 -36.82 -29.42
CA MET A 1 7.71 -36.46 -28.34
C MET A 1 8.03 -34.97 -28.50
N GLY A 2 7.21 -34.10 -27.90
CA GLY A 2 7.39 -32.64 -27.96
C GLY A 2 7.56 -32.14 -26.53
N GLN A 3 8.78 -31.71 -26.19
CA GLN A 3 9.11 -31.11 -24.90
C GLN A 3 8.52 -29.70 -24.89
N HIS A 4 7.54 -29.44 -24.03
CA HIS A 4 7.07 -28.08 -23.75
C HIS A 4 8.08 -27.38 -22.84
N ASP A 5 8.65 -26.30 -23.35
CA ASP A 5 9.61 -25.42 -22.68
C ASP A 5 8.94 -24.64 -21.52
N GLY A 6 9.16 -25.11 -20.28
CA GLY A 6 8.70 -24.45 -19.06
C GLY A 6 9.54 -23.25 -18.59
N SER A 7 10.65 -22.94 -19.27
CA SER A 7 11.59 -21.86 -18.89
C SER A 7 11.14 -20.50 -19.43
N LEU A 8 10.59 -20.45 -20.64
CA LEU A 8 10.10 -19.21 -21.26
C LEU A 8 8.92 -18.58 -20.47
N CYS A 9 7.94 -19.39 -20.04
CA CYS A 9 6.79 -18.93 -19.23
C CYS A 9 7.22 -18.31 -17.89
N SER A 10 8.32 -18.77 -17.30
CA SER A 10 8.79 -18.26 -16.00
C SER A 10 9.49 -16.90 -16.14
N ARG A 11 10.25 -16.68 -17.22
CA ARG A 11 10.87 -15.37 -17.50
C ARG A 11 9.84 -14.30 -17.88
N GLU A 12 8.82 -14.65 -18.66
CA GLU A 12 7.72 -13.74 -19.00
C GLU A 12 6.87 -13.37 -17.77
N ARG A 13 6.65 -14.33 -16.85
CA ARG A 13 6.01 -14.07 -15.56
C ARG A 13 6.83 -13.11 -14.71
N ILE A 14 8.13 -13.33 -14.53
CA ILE A 14 9.01 -12.40 -13.79
C ILE A 14 9.03 -11.01 -14.42
N ALA A 15 9.05 -10.91 -15.76
CA ALA A 15 9.01 -9.63 -16.46
C ALA A 15 7.66 -8.90 -16.30
N SER A 16 6.54 -9.63 -16.31
CA SER A 16 5.20 -9.04 -16.10
C SER A 16 4.97 -8.64 -14.64
N GLU A 17 5.46 -9.43 -13.68
CA GLU A 17 5.49 -9.07 -12.26
C GLU A 17 6.35 -7.81 -12.03
N GLY A 18 7.55 -7.77 -12.60
CA GLY A 18 8.44 -6.60 -12.54
C GLY A 18 7.82 -5.34 -13.15
N LYS A 19 7.10 -5.46 -14.28
CA LYS A 19 6.33 -4.34 -14.84
C LYS A 19 5.24 -3.87 -13.88
N SER A 20 4.50 -4.79 -13.26
CA SER A 20 3.43 -4.39 -12.36
C SER A 20 3.92 -3.77 -11.06
N VAL A 21 5.03 -4.24 -10.47
CA VAL A 21 5.62 -3.60 -9.28
C VAL A 21 6.04 -2.17 -9.62
N ARG A 22 6.72 -1.97 -10.76
CA ARG A 22 7.10 -0.63 -11.24
C ARG A 22 5.91 0.29 -11.44
N MET A 23 4.77 -0.22 -11.91
CA MET A 23 3.54 0.58 -12.04
C MET A 23 2.97 0.97 -10.68
N THR A 24 2.97 0.07 -9.70
CA THR A 24 2.52 0.37 -8.33
C THR A 24 3.43 1.39 -7.65
N GLU A 25 4.75 1.27 -7.80
CA GLU A 25 5.73 2.25 -7.32
C GLU A 25 5.58 3.61 -8.00
N TRP A 26 5.39 3.61 -9.33
CA TRP A 26 5.18 4.84 -10.09
C TRP A 26 3.94 5.60 -9.61
N MET A 27 2.83 4.91 -9.36
CA MET A 27 1.61 5.56 -8.86
C MET A 27 1.85 6.19 -7.49
N ALA A 28 2.51 5.50 -6.57
CA ALA A 28 2.85 6.04 -5.26
C ALA A 28 3.72 7.30 -5.37
N GLY A 29 4.73 7.26 -6.25
CA GLY A 29 5.59 8.39 -6.56
C GLY A 29 4.82 9.58 -7.13
N PHE A 30 4.03 9.34 -8.18
CA PHE A 30 3.21 10.34 -8.84
C PHE A 30 2.25 11.00 -7.85
N TYR A 31 1.53 10.20 -7.06
CA TYR A 31 0.53 10.73 -6.14
C TYR A 31 1.14 11.49 -4.98
N ALA A 32 2.24 11.00 -4.38
CA ALA A 32 2.95 11.72 -3.34
C ALA A 32 3.38 13.12 -3.81
N ASN A 33 3.93 13.23 -5.02
CA ASN A 33 4.33 14.53 -5.57
C ASN A 33 3.14 15.50 -5.72
N SER A 34 1.95 15.00 -6.05
CA SER A 34 0.73 15.84 -6.13
C SER A 34 0.32 16.46 -4.79
N ARG A 35 0.78 15.90 -3.67
CA ARG A 35 0.46 16.36 -2.30
C ARG A 35 1.49 17.30 -1.69
N ILE A 36 2.59 17.60 -2.39
CA ILE A 36 3.66 18.48 -1.86
C ILE A 36 3.11 19.86 -1.42
N ALA A 37 2.12 20.39 -2.13
CA ALA A 37 1.58 21.71 -1.85
C ALA A 37 0.80 21.79 -0.52
N ASP A 38 0.04 20.76 -0.15
CA ASP A 38 -0.90 20.81 0.98
C ASP A 38 -0.63 19.79 2.09
N CYS A 39 0.06 18.69 1.79
CA CYS A 39 0.29 17.57 2.70
C CYS A 39 -1.00 16.96 3.30
N ASN A 40 -2.11 17.01 2.56
CA ASN A 40 -3.38 16.50 3.04
C ASN A 40 -3.47 14.96 2.88
N LEU A 41 -4.04 14.29 3.89
CA LEU A 41 -4.31 12.85 3.86
C LEU A 41 -5.61 12.57 3.09
N VAL A 42 -5.58 12.82 1.79
CA VAL A 42 -6.70 12.54 0.88
C VAL A 42 -6.30 11.36 0.02
N HIS A 43 -7.17 10.36 -0.10
CA HIS A 43 -6.91 9.20 -0.94
C HIS A 43 -6.87 9.56 -2.44
N SER A 44 -6.01 8.87 -3.18
CA SER A 44 -6.00 8.97 -4.64
C SER A 44 -7.25 8.30 -5.23
N THR A 45 -7.59 8.63 -6.48
CA THR A 45 -8.71 8.01 -7.22
C THR A 45 -8.26 6.77 -8.03
N GLY A 46 -7.09 6.21 -7.71
CA GLY A 46 -6.51 5.08 -8.43
C GLY A 46 -7.17 3.73 -8.11
N SER A 47 -6.84 2.70 -8.90
CA SER A 47 -7.34 1.33 -8.71
C SER A 47 -6.57 0.49 -7.68
N TYR A 48 -5.63 1.11 -6.96
CA TYR A 48 -4.79 0.46 -5.96
C TYR A 48 -5.41 0.60 -4.57
N GLY A 49 -5.10 -0.35 -3.68
CA GLY A 49 -5.29 -0.12 -2.25
C GLY A 49 -4.31 0.97 -1.82
N GLU A 50 -4.61 1.72 -0.77
CA GLU A 50 -3.77 2.86 -0.39
C GLU A 50 -3.79 3.09 1.12
N ASN A 51 -2.59 3.23 1.70
CA ASN A 51 -2.44 3.78 3.03
C ASN A 51 -1.66 5.09 2.95
N LEU A 52 -2.13 6.09 3.70
CA LEU A 52 -1.51 7.40 3.79
C LEU A 52 -1.06 7.68 5.22
N ALA A 53 0.04 8.42 5.37
CA ALA A 53 0.47 8.94 6.65
C ALA A 53 1.24 10.23 6.45
N LYS A 54 1.28 11.06 7.49
CA LYS A 54 2.16 12.23 7.52
C LYS A 54 2.73 12.45 8.91
N GLY A 55 3.86 13.13 8.97
CA GLY A 55 4.51 13.48 10.23
C GLY A 55 5.63 14.49 10.03
N THR A 56 6.17 15.01 11.13
CA THR A 56 7.23 16.03 11.12
C THR A 56 8.60 15.42 11.44
N GLY A 57 9.66 16.23 11.40
CA GLY A 57 11.00 15.81 11.80
C GLY A 57 11.58 14.73 10.89
N SER A 58 11.98 13.59 11.45
CA SER A 58 12.57 12.45 10.71
C SER A 58 11.54 11.39 10.30
N PHE A 59 10.29 11.77 10.09
CA PHE A 59 9.21 10.83 9.75
C PHE A 59 9.53 10.05 8.46
N SER A 60 9.60 8.72 8.60
CA SER A 60 10.07 7.80 7.56
C SER A 60 8.95 6.87 7.08
N GLY A 61 9.16 6.16 5.97
CA GLY A 61 8.25 5.11 5.53
C GLY A 61 8.06 4.01 6.59
N LYS A 62 9.12 3.67 7.33
CA LYS A 62 9.02 2.73 8.47
C LYS A 62 8.12 3.27 9.58
N ALA A 63 8.21 4.58 9.88
CA ALA A 63 7.34 5.21 10.87
C ALA A 63 5.87 5.16 10.43
N ALA A 64 5.58 5.40 9.15
CA ALA A 64 4.24 5.27 8.58
C ALA A 64 3.70 3.83 8.72
N VAL A 65 4.49 2.82 8.32
CA VAL A 65 4.10 1.40 8.48
C VAL A 65 3.85 1.04 9.94
N ASN A 66 4.68 1.53 10.87
CA ASN A 66 4.46 1.31 12.30
C ASN A 66 3.15 1.92 12.79
N LEU A 67 2.75 3.11 12.32
CA LEU A 67 1.45 3.70 12.64
C LEU A 67 0.29 2.83 12.15
N TRP A 68 0.36 2.37 10.90
CA TRP A 68 -0.67 1.51 10.33
C TRP A 68 -0.76 0.15 11.05
N VAL A 69 0.37 -0.46 11.38
CA VAL A 69 0.41 -1.74 12.12
C VAL A 69 -0.05 -1.58 13.57
N ALA A 70 0.16 -0.40 14.17
CA ALA A 70 -0.29 -0.11 15.53
C ALA A 70 -1.83 -0.14 15.68
N GLU A 71 -2.58 -0.14 14.57
CA GLU A 71 -4.03 -0.33 14.58
C GLU A 71 -4.47 -1.78 14.81
N LYS A 72 -3.55 -2.75 14.80
CA LYS A 72 -3.84 -4.18 15.03
C LYS A 72 -4.78 -4.44 16.24
N PRO A 73 -4.61 -3.82 17.42
CA PRO A 73 -5.49 -4.05 18.57
C PRO A 73 -6.96 -3.68 18.30
N ASN A 74 -7.23 -2.80 17.34
CA ASN A 74 -8.57 -2.38 16.98
C ASN A 74 -9.26 -3.36 16.02
N TYR A 75 -8.53 -4.28 15.39
CA TYR A 75 -9.13 -5.27 14.49
C TYR A 75 -9.57 -6.54 15.24
N VAL A 76 -10.87 -6.82 15.22
CA VAL A 76 -11.44 -8.03 15.79
C VAL A 76 -11.74 -9.04 14.69
N TYR A 77 -10.96 -10.12 14.62
CA TYR A 77 -11.05 -11.12 13.54
C TYR A 77 -12.40 -11.85 13.49
N SER A 78 -12.99 -12.16 14.65
CA SER A 78 -14.25 -12.91 14.75
C SER A 78 -15.41 -12.16 14.08
N SER A 79 -15.56 -10.88 14.40
CA SER A 79 -16.59 -10.00 13.82
C SER A 79 -16.19 -9.36 12.49
N ASN A 80 -14.91 -9.48 12.08
CA ASN A 80 -14.35 -8.78 10.92
C ASN A 80 -14.61 -7.27 10.95
N SER A 81 -14.39 -6.63 12.11
CA SER A 81 -14.73 -5.23 12.31
C SER A 81 -13.61 -4.49 13.05
N CYS A 82 -13.55 -3.18 12.82
CA CYS A 82 -12.75 -2.28 13.65
C CYS A 82 -13.54 -1.92 14.91
N VAL A 83 -12.93 -2.05 16.09
CA VAL A 83 -13.52 -1.76 17.39
C VAL A 83 -12.57 -0.83 18.14
N GLY A 84 -13.08 0.30 18.63
CA GLY A 84 -12.28 1.25 19.42
C GLY A 84 -11.35 2.16 18.61
N GLY A 85 -11.42 2.13 17.28
CA GLY A 85 -10.67 3.03 16.41
C GLY A 85 -10.54 2.50 14.98
N GLU A 86 -9.69 3.16 14.20
CA GLU A 86 -9.30 2.73 12.85
C GLU A 86 -8.56 1.39 12.91
N CYS A 87 -8.79 0.55 11.89
CA CYS A 87 -8.04 -0.69 11.68
C CYS A 87 -7.78 -1.01 10.21
N LEU A 88 -8.28 -0.18 9.29
CA LEU A 88 -8.25 -0.48 7.86
C LEU A 88 -6.85 -0.31 7.27
N HIS A 89 -5.98 0.51 7.86
CA HIS A 89 -4.59 0.55 7.42
C HIS A 89 -3.87 -0.74 7.82
N TYR A 90 -4.10 -1.25 9.03
CA TYR A 90 -3.58 -2.56 9.46
C TYR A 90 -4.07 -3.68 8.55
N THR A 91 -5.37 -3.79 8.30
CA THR A 91 -5.92 -4.88 7.49
C THR A 91 -5.41 -4.82 6.05
N GLN A 92 -5.14 -3.64 5.50
CA GLN A 92 -4.48 -3.50 4.20
C GLN A 92 -3.02 -3.96 4.24
N VAL A 93 -2.25 -3.63 5.29
CA VAL A 93 -0.85 -4.07 5.45
C VAL A 93 -0.75 -5.60 5.45
N VAL A 94 -1.71 -6.28 6.08
CA VAL A 94 -1.71 -7.75 6.21
C VAL A 94 -2.67 -8.44 5.23
N TRP A 95 -3.09 -7.75 4.16
CA TRP A 95 -4.04 -8.31 3.20
C TRP A 95 -3.37 -9.38 2.32
N ARG A 96 -3.78 -10.64 2.50
CA ARG A 96 -3.15 -11.81 1.86
C ARG A 96 -3.06 -11.73 0.34
N ASN A 97 -4.01 -11.07 -0.30
CA ASN A 97 -4.09 -10.98 -1.76
C ASN A 97 -3.32 -9.78 -2.33
N SER A 98 -2.83 -8.85 -1.50
CA SER A 98 -2.06 -7.70 -1.96
C SER A 98 -0.62 -8.13 -2.24
N ALA A 99 -0.38 -8.60 -3.46
CA ALA A 99 0.87 -9.24 -3.86
C ALA A 99 2.00 -8.25 -4.23
N ARG A 100 1.66 -6.99 -4.51
CA ARG A 100 2.61 -5.97 -4.96
C ARG A 100 2.42 -4.69 -4.15
N LEU A 101 3.54 -4.07 -3.81
CA LEU A 101 3.61 -2.87 -2.97
C LEU A 101 4.49 -1.83 -3.66
N GLY A 102 4.06 -0.58 -3.64
CA GLY A 102 4.87 0.56 -4.06
C GLY A 102 4.65 1.69 -3.08
N CYS A 103 5.72 2.29 -2.56
CA CYS A 103 5.62 3.36 -1.58
C CYS A 103 6.44 4.57 -2.00
N SER A 104 6.02 5.75 -1.56
CA SER A 104 6.73 7.00 -1.78
C SER A 104 6.66 7.90 -0.56
N ARG A 105 7.66 8.75 -0.41
CA ARG A 105 7.73 9.78 0.63
C ARG A 105 8.22 11.09 0.03
N VAL A 106 7.54 12.19 0.34
CA VAL A 106 7.90 13.54 -0.10
C VAL A 106 7.90 14.52 1.07
N LEU A 107 8.74 15.56 0.99
CA LEU A 107 8.69 16.69 1.90
C LEU A 107 7.73 17.73 1.33
N CYS A 108 6.67 18.04 2.06
CA CYS A 108 5.69 19.04 1.70
C CYS A 108 6.22 20.46 1.99
N ASN A 109 5.62 21.47 1.35
CA ASN A 109 6.01 22.88 1.51
C ASN A 109 5.87 23.41 2.95
N ASN A 110 5.00 22.79 3.75
CA ASN A 110 4.83 23.11 5.17
C ASN A 110 5.85 22.42 6.10
N GLY A 111 6.85 21.71 5.55
CA GLY A 111 7.90 21.01 6.30
C GLY A 111 7.49 19.64 6.85
N TRP A 112 6.29 19.15 6.55
CA TRP A 112 5.84 17.82 6.94
C TRP A 112 6.23 16.80 5.87
N TRP A 113 6.49 15.56 6.29
CA TRP A 113 6.63 14.42 5.40
C TRP A 113 5.28 13.80 5.12
N PHE A 114 4.98 13.55 3.85
CA PHE A 114 3.85 12.75 3.40
C PHE A 114 4.37 11.39 2.91
N VAL A 115 3.70 10.32 3.31
CA VAL A 115 3.99 8.93 2.91
C VAL A 115 2.72 8.31 2.34
N THR A 116 2.84 7.66 1.19
CA THR A 116 1.80 6.80 0.62
C THR A 116 2.38 5.44 0.27
N CYS A 117 1.59 4.39 0.46
CA CYS A 117 1.87 3.05 -0.05
C CYS A 117 0.65 2.55 -0.83
N ASN A 118 0.86 2.14 -2.07
CA ASN A 118 -0.13 1.50 -2.93
C ASN A 118 0.01 -0.02 -2.94
N TYR A 119 -1.12 -0.72 -2.88
CA TYR A 119 -1.23 -2.18 -2.78
C TYR A 119 -1.97 -2.73 -4.01
N ASN A 120 -1.44 -3.79 -4.63
CA ASN A 120 -2.04 -4.40 -5.81
C ASN A 120 -2.05 -5.94 -5.73
N PRO A 121 -3.21 -6.60 -5.91
CA PRO A 121 -4.57 -6.05 -5.84
C PRO A 121 -4.88 -5.25 -4.55
N PRO A 122 -5.88 -4.34 -4.58
CA PRO A 122 -6.36 -3.68 -3.37
C PRO A 122 -6.88 -4.69 -2.34
N GLY A 123 -6.80 -4.33 -1.07
CA GLY A 123 -7.42 -5.06 0.03
C GLY A 123 -8.73 -4.44 0.49
N ASN A 124 -9.14 -4.79 1.71
CA ASN A 124 -10.30 -4.23 2.42
C ASN A 124 -11.62 -4.32 1.65
N TYR A 125 -11.81 -5.39 0.88
CA TYR A 125 -13.11 -5.68 0.29
C TYR A 125 -14.16 -5.97 1.36
N GLU A 126 -15.32 -5.34 1.23
CA GLU A 126 -16.44 -5.50 2.15
C GLU A 126 -16.80 -6.99 2.33
N GLY A 127 -16.95 -7.41 3.59
CA GLY A 127 -17.24 -8.80 3.96
C GLY A 127 -16.07 -9.78 3.86
N GLN A 128 -14.91 -9.38 3.32
CA GLN A 128 -13.72 -10.24 3.24
C GLN A 128 -12.78 -10.00 4.43
N ARG A 129 -12.07 -11.05 4.85
CA ARG A 129 -11.04 -11.00 5.89
C ARG A 129 -9.65 -10.84 5.27
N PRO A 130 -8.71 -10.16 5.95
CA PRO A 130 -7.37 -9.93 5.44
C PRO A 130 -6.52 -11.20 5.35
N TYR A 131 -6.82 -12.23 6.15
CA TYR A 131 -6.15 -13.54 6.12
C TYR A 131 -7.14 -14.68 6.38
#